data_AF-A0A382VEM7-F1
#
_entry.id   AF-A0A382VEM7-F1
#
_cell.length_a   1.000
_cell.length_b   1.000
_cell.length_c   1.000
_cell.angle_alpha   90.00
_cell.angle_beta   90.00
_cell.angle_gamma   90.00
#
_symmetry.space_group_name_H-M   'P 1'
#
loop_
_entity.id
_entity.type
_entity.pdbx_description
1 polymer ?
#
loop_
_entity_poly.entity_id
_entity_poly.type
_entity_poly.pdbx_seq_one_letter_code
_entity_poly.pdbx_strand_id
1 'polypeptide(L)'
;VGAQGLPLLKSTYRNGLTSDADFDSQVYLALVNNTSTYLGYQVNVNLGWEKRKRDFESLARQDQDAEFTWIFLRVIAGLRPLF
;
A
#
# COMPACT_ATOMS: atom_id res chain seq x y z
N VAL A 1 -0.43 2.62 -19.75
CA VAL A 1 -0.22 2.98 -18.32
C VAL A 1 -1.59 3.08 -17.69
N GLY A 2 -1.84 2.35 -16.61
CA GLY A 2 -3.14 2.34 -15.93
C GLY A 2 -2.95 2.56 -14.43
N ALA A 3 -3.83 3.32 -13.82
CA ALA A 3 -4.03 3.27 -12.37
C ALA A 3 -5.01 2.12 -12.11
N GLN A 4 -4.57 1.08 -11.39
CA GLN A 4 -5.40 -0.08 -11.06
C GLN A 4 -5.49 -0.20 -9.54
N GLY A 5 -6.73 -0.24 -9.03
CA GLY A 5 -7.05 0.05 -7.62
C GLY A 5 -7.65 1.46 -7.48
N LEU A 6 -8.37 1.71 -6.39
CA LEU A 6 -8.97 3.00 -6.08
C LEU A 6 -7.89 3.90 -5.46
N PRO A 7 -7.20 4.75 -6.26
CA PRO A 7 -6.05 5.51 -5.78
C PRO A 7 -6.57 6.52 -4.75
N LEU A 8 -5.85 6.69 -3.65
CA LEU A 8 -6.17 7.64 -2.57
C LEU A 8 -7.38 7.26 -1.70
N LEU A 9 -7.94 6.05 -1.80
CA LEU A 9 -8.93 5.63 -0.80
C LEU A 9 -8.27 5.44 0.56
N LYS A 10 -8.84 6.11 1.56
CA LYS A 10 -8.49 5.93 2.97
C LYS A 10 -8.97 4.56 3.41
N SER A 11 -8.04 3.65 3.67
CA SER A 11 -8.35 2.44 4.43
C SER A 11 -8.19 2.76 5.91
N THR A 12 -9.29 2.73 6.66
CA THR A 12 -9.28 2.84 8.12
C THR A 12 -9.31 1.43 8.70
N TYR A 13 -8.25 1.05 9.39
CA TYR A 13 -8.21 -0.19 10.17
C TYR A 13 -8.36 0.16 11.65
N ARG A 14 -9.39 -0.40 12.30
CA ARG A 14 -9.61 -0.28 13.74
C ARG A 14 -9.40 -1.63 14.38
N ASN A 15 -8.43 -1.70 15.27
CA ASN A 15 -8.21 -2.88 16.11
C ASN A 15 -8.89 -2.66 17.46
N GLY A 16 -9.72 -3.60 17.90
CA GLY A 16 -10.50 -3.53 19.16
C GLY A 16 -10.17 -4.68 20.13
N LEU A 17 -8.94 -5.19 20.09
CA LEU A 17 -8.57 -6.42 20.81
C LEU A 17 -8.30 -6.18 22.30
N THR A 18 -7.84 -4.98 22.70
CA THR A 18 -7.59 -4.61 24.10
C THR A 18 -7.55 -3.08 24.20
N SER A 19 -8.24 -2.50 25.19
CA SER A 19 -8.30 -1.04 25.47
C SER A 19 -6.95 -0.29 25.49
N ASP A 20 -5.83 -0.99 25.66
CA ASP A 20 -4.48 -0.42 25.67
C ASP A 20 -3.79 -0.44 24.29
N ALA A 21 -4.24 -1.29 23.37
CA ALA A 21 -3.62 -1.54 22.06
C ALA A 21 -4.53 -1.17 20.88
N ASP A 22 -5.63 -0.47 21.16
CA ASP A 22 -6.52 0.03 20.13
C ASP A 22 -5.84 1.19 19.39
N PHE A 23 -5.80 1.06 18.07
CA PHE A 23 -5.21 2.04 17.18
C PHE A 23 -6.09 2.21 15.95
N ASP A 24 -6.16 3.45 15.49
CA ASP A 24 -6.71 3.80 14.19
C ASP A 24 -5.55 3.96 13.21
N SER A 25 -5.56 3.17 12.13
CA SER A 25 -4.61 3.36 11.05
C SER A 25 -5.29 3.85 9.79
N GLN A 26 -4.77 4.94 9.22
CA GLN A 26 -5.17 5.46 7.92
C GLN A 26 -4.07 5.16 6.90
N VAL A 27 -4.41 4.40 5.86
CA VAL A 27 -3.50 4.10 4.75
C VAL A 27 -3.96 4.82 3.50
N TYR A 28 -3.03 5.55 2.87
CA TYR A 28 -3.18 6.20 1.57
C TYR A 28 -2.25 5.51 0.59
N LEU A 29 -2.79 5.04 -0.53
CA LEU A 29 -2.01 4.37 -1.58
C LEU A 29 -2.29 5.01 -2.94
N ALA A 30 -1.23 5.42 -3.62
CA ALA A 30 -1.27 5.80 -5.03
C ALA A 30 -0.39 4.84 -5.83
N LEU A 31 -0.89 4.31 -6.95
CA LEU A 31 -0.18 3.34 -7.76
C LEU A 31 -0.35 3.64 -9.25
N VAL A 32 0.76 3.63 -9.97
CA VAL A 32 0.80 3.66 -11.43
C VAL A 32 1.38 2.33 -11.92
N ASN A 33 0.62 1.64 -12.77
CA ASN A 33 1.03 0.37 -13.37
C ASN A 33 1.30 0.52 -14.87
N ASN A 34 2.35 -0.16 -15.34
CA ASN A 34 2.56 -0.46 -16.74
C ASN A 34 2.77 -1.97 -16.92
N THR A 35 1.97 -2.59 -17.78
CA THR A 35 2.21 -3.96 -18.23
C THR A 35 2.65 -3.93 -19.68
N SER A 36 3.79 -4.54 -19.96
CA SER A 36 4.40 -4.64 -21.28
C SER A 36 4.70 -6.10 -21.61
N THR A 37 4.62 -6.47 -22.90
CA THR A 37 5.04 -7.80 -23.37
C THR A 37 6.33 -7.63 -24.18
N TYR A 38 7.36 -8.39 -23.85
CA TYR A 38 8.64 -8.37 -24.56
C TYR A 38 9.18 -9.80 -24.70
N LEU A 39 9.43 -10.24 -25.94
CA LEU A 39 10.03 -11.54 -26.27
C LEU A 39 9.36 -12.75 -25.58
N GLY A 40 8.03 -12.78 -25.47
CA GLY A 40 7.29 -13.87 -24.79
C GLY A 40 7.24 -13.75 -23.26
N TYR A 41 7.85 -12.71 -22.69
CA TYR A 41 7.72 -12.36 -21.29
C TYR A 41 6.68 -11.26 -21.11
N GLN A 42 5.90 -11.37 -20.04
CA GLN A 42 5.06 -10.29 -19.55
C GLN A 42 5.78 -9.61 -18.40
N VAL A 43 6.08 -8.34 -18.56
CA VAL A 43 6.71 -7.50 -17.54
C VAL A 43 5.67 -6.52 -17.03
N ASN A 44 5.47 -6.51 -15.72
CA ASN A 44 4.56 -5.64 -15.02
C ASN A 44 5.38 -4.78 -14.05
N VAL A 45 5.38 -3.48 -14.29
CA VAL A 45 6.07 -2.47 -13.48
C VAL A 45 5.01 -1.67 -12.73
N ASN A 46 5.14 -1.62 -11.41
CA ASN A 46 4.30 -0.81 -10.53
C ASN A 46 5.18 0.20 -9.80
N LEU A 47 4.86 1.47 -9.94
CA LEU A 47 5.41 2.52 -9.09
C LEU A 47 4.31 2.92 -8.12
N GLY A 48 4.62 2.90 -6.82
CA GLY A 48 3.66 3.23 -5.79
C GLY A 48 4.22 4.17 -4.73
N TRP A 49 3.30 4.90 -4.11
CA TRP A 49 3.53 5.73 -2.95
C TRP A 49 2.52 5.35 -1.88
N GLU A 50 3.02 5.03 -0.69
CA GLU A 50 2.21 4.71 0.48
C GLU A 50 2.49 5.71 1.60
N LYS A 51 1.42 6.26 2.17
CA LYS A 51 1.46 6.99 3.42
C LYS A 51 0.55 6.31 4.43
N ARG A 52 1.10 5.95 5.59
CA ARG A 52 0.39 5.30 6.67
C ARG A 52 0.52 6.13 7.93
N LYS A 53 -0.62 6.55 8.48
CA LYS A 53 -0.72 7.15 9.80
C LYS A 53 -1.26 6.10 10.76
N ARG A 54 -0.66 5.98 11.94
CA ARG A 54 -1.17 5.14 13.03
C ARG A 54 -1.27 6.02 14.27
N ASP A 55 -2.50 6.22 14.71
CA ASP A 55 -2.84 6.98 15.90
C ASP A 55 -3.36 5.99 16.96
N PHE A 56 -2.82 6.03 18.18
CA PHE A 56 -3.29 5.21 19.29
C PHE A 56 -4.46 5.91 20.01
N GLU A 57 -5.51 5.16 20.37
CA GLU A 57 -6.68 5.75 21.06
C GLU A 57 -6.36 6.13 22.54
N SER A 58 -5.31 5.54 23.12
CA SER A 58 -4.90 5.76 24.52
C SER A 58 -3.95 6.96 24.68
N LEU A 59 -4.28 7.89 25.59
CA LEU A 59 -3.45 9.05 25.95
C LEU A 59 -2.05 8.66 26.46
N ALA A 60 -1.90 7.46 27.02
CA ALA A 60 -0.62 6.96 27.54
C ALA A 60 0.34 6.46 26.45
N ARG A 61 -0.14 6.32 25.20
CA ARG A 61 0.64 5.81 24.05
C ARG A 61 0.63 6.75 22.84
N GLN A 62 0.15 7.99 23.00
CA GLN A 62 0.23 9.02 21.96
C GLN A 62 1.67 9.35 21.56
N ASP A 63 2.63 9.15 22.45
CA ASP A 63 4.06 9.26 22.16
C ASP A 63 4.55 8.20 21.14
N GLN A 64 3.76 7.16 20.90
CA GLN A 64 4.04 6.08 19.95
C GLN A 64 3.30 6.26 18.61
N ASP A 65 2.55 7.36 18.45
CA ASP A 65 1.95 7.73 17.17
C ASP A 65 3.03 7.80 16.10
N ALA A 66 2.77 7.15 14.97
CA ALA A 66 3.79 6.96 13.95
C ALA A 66 3.23 7.24 12.57
N GLU A 67 3.96 8.06 11.83
CA GLU A 67 3.71 8.34 10.43
C GLU A 67 4.81 7.70 9.58
N PHE A 68 4.40 6.90 8.62
CA PHE A 68 5.27 6.18 7.72
C PHE A 68 4.98 6.59 6.28
N THR A 69 6.01 6.93 5.52
CA THR A 69 5.89 7.24 4.10
C THR A 69 6.93 6.48 3.31
N TRP A 70 6.49 5.76 2.27
CA TRP A 70 7.34 4.90 1.46
C TRP A 70 7.04 5.10 -0.02
N ILE A 71 8.10 5.17 -0.83
CA ILE A 71 8.01 5.02 -2.28
C ILE A 71 8.50 3.61 -2.58
N PHE A 72 7.76 2.89 -3.41
CA PHE A 72 8.14 1.53 -3.80
C PHE A 72 8.05 1.32 -5.30
N LEU A 73 8.97 0.51 -5.81
CA LEU A 73 8.95 -0.02 -7.17
C LEU A 73 8.78 -1.53 -7.07
N ARG A 74 7.79 -2.07 -7.80
CA ARG A 74 7.56 -3.51 -7.91
C ARG A 74 7.62 -3.92 -9.37
N VAL A 75 8.60 -4.75 -9.71
CA VAL A 75 8.75 -5.35 -11.04
C VAL A 75 8.39 -6.83 -10.93
N ILE A 76 7.44 -7.27 -11.74
CA ILE A 76 7.02 -8.67 -11.83
C ILE A 76 7.25 -9.09 -13.27
N ALA A 77 8.09 -10.10 -13.47
CA ALA A 77 8.29 -10.72 -14.77
C ALA A 77 7.70 -12.13 -14.73
N GLY A 78 6.86 -12.44 -15.70
CA GLY A 78 6.29 -13.78 -15.88
C GLY A 78 6.50 -14.25 -17.31
N LEU A 79 6.56 -15.57 -17.49
CA LEU A 79 6.42 -16.16 -18.81
C LEU A 79 4.97 -15.92 -19.27
N ARG A 80 4.80 -15.36 -20.46
CA ARG A 80 3.49 -15.34 -21.12
C ARG A 80 3.44 -16.54 -22.05
N PRO A 81 2.80 -17.66 -21.66
CA PRO A 81 2.63 -18.78 -22.56
C PRO A 81 1.88 -18.33 -23.81
N LEU A 82 2.55 -18.45 -24.96
CA LEU A 82 1.96 -18.32 -26.29
C LEU A 82 1.49 -19.72 -26.71
N PHE A 83 0.41 -20.21 -26.10
CA PHE A 83 -0.31 -21.39 -26.57
C PHE A 83 -1.77 -21.00 -26.80
#